data_AF-A0AA39Z986-F1
#
_entry.id   AF-A0AA39Z986-F1
#
_cell.length_a   1.000
_cell.length_b   1.000
_cell.length_c   1.000
_cell.angle_alpha   90.00
_cell.angle_beta   90.00
_cell.angle_gamma   90.00
#
_symmetry.space_group_name_H-M   'P 1'
#
loop_
_entity.id
_entity.type
_entity.pdbx_description
1 polymer ?
#
loop_
_entity_poly.entity_id
_entity_poly.type
_entity_poly.pdbx_seq_one_letter_code
_entity_poly.pdbx_strand_id
1 'polypeptide(L)'
;MPDRPRAPNHQPLNPPKNCETVPRSILFRILAFSYSGALHHHTVQPMQCIQRNQNYLSDKRTVIASLARFRETKSEELAFATISGAAAIGVFSWPSTERTIFIAKMLWNWSLFLSFFALISSAHQRLLRLLPSDQSDDFSDADLARCLSLFLQPPVPEPPGQGGKKGVVHREVSRRMVWFWQCPTMLMSFSWVFFLMGYTLHLLTPVFDVSLAELTTVPAIVTVCGCAVVVANFFFCAELCQRRISKASRGFDEATPRRPTV
;
A
#
# COMPACT_ATOMS: atom_id res chain seq x y z
N MET A 1 50.22 9.93 -2.35
CA MET A 1 48.83 9.65 -2.74
C MET A 1 48.00 9.57 -1.46
N PRO A 2 46.95 10.38 -1.29
CA PRO A 2 46.18 10.41 -0.05
C PRO A 2 45.21 9.23 0.03
N ASP A 3 45.04 8.72 1.26
CA ASP A 3 44.16 7.62 1.64
C ASP A 3 42.70 7.88 1.29
N ARG A 4 42.07 6.88 0.65
CA ARG A 4 40.64 6.85 0.36
C ARG A 4 39.91 6.33 1.61
N PRO A 5 38.91 7.04 2.16
CA PRO A 5 38.16 6.53 3.30
C PRO A 5 37.34 5.30 2.90
N ARG A 6 37.46 4.24 3.71
CA ARG A 6 36.76 2.96 3.59
C ARG A 6 35.26 3.18 3.90
N ALA A 7 34.39 2.77 2.98
CA ALA A 7 32.94 2.89 3.13
C ALA A 7 32.43 2.12 4.37
N PRO A 8 31.39 2.63 5.08
CA PRO A 8 30.83 1.95 6.24
C PRO A 8 30.09 0.66 5.83
N ASN A 9 30.37 -0.39 6.58
CA ASN A 9 29.81 -1.72 6.44
C ASN A 9 28.29 -1.68 6.74
N HIS A 10 27.44 -1.79 5.72
CA HIS A 10 26.02 -2.04 5.91
C HIS A 10 25.81 -3.48 6.36
N GLN A 11 25.84 -3.73 7.68
CA GLN A 11 25.32 -4.99 8.21
C GLN A 11 23.79 -4.98 8.10
N PRO A 12 23.17 -5.97 7.42
CA PRO A 12 21.73 -6.11 7.45
C PRO A 12 21.31 -6.48 8.88
N LEU A 13 20.51 -5.61 9.50
CA LEU A 13 19.91 -5.84 10.81
C LEU A 13 19.02 -7.09 10.73
N ASN A 14 19.47 -8.20 11.32
CA ASN A 14 18.69 -9.44 11.38
C ASN A 14 17.32 -9.17 12.03
N PRO A 15 16.20 -9.65 11.44
CA PRO A 15 14.89 -9.44 12.03
C PRO A 15 14.73 -10.27 13.32
N PRO A 16 14.21 -9.68 14.42
CA PRO A 16 14.03 -10.39 15.68
C PRO A 16 12.84 -11.37 15.65
N LYS A 17 12.98 -12.45 16.43
CA LYS A 17 12.26 -13.74 16.35
C LYS A 17 10.80 -13.80 16.79
N ASN A 18 10.14 -12.71 17.18
CA ASN A 18 8.76 -12.76 17.67
C ASN A 18 7.83 -11.84 16.87
N CYS A 19 7.43 -12.29 15.68
CA CYS A 19 6.30 -11.76 14.93
C CYS A 19 5.18 -12.80 14.99
N GLU A 20 4.42 -12.82 16.09
CA GLU A 20 3.30 -13.73 16.19
C GLU A 20 2.27 -13.45 15.09
N THR A 21 1.98 -14.53 14.38
CA THR A 21 1.06 -14.64 13.26
C THR A 21 -0.37 -14.40 13.72
N VAL A 22 -1.03 -13.40 13.13
CA VAL A 22 -2.49 -13.31 13.17
C VAL A 22 -3.05 -14.62 12.61
N PRO A 23 -3.91 -15.37 13.34
CA PRO A 23 -4.61 -16.52 12.78
C PRO A 23 -5.62 -16.01 11.76
N ARG A 24 -5.14 -15.82 10.54
CA ARG A 24 -5.94 -15.47 9.37
C ARG A 24 -6.53 -16.76 8.84
N SER A 25 -7.86 -16.77 8.69
CA SER A 25 -8.63 -17.91 8.17
C SER A 25 -7.97 -18.47 6.90
N ILE A 26 -8.12 -19.77 6.66
CA ILE A 26 -7.58 -20.43 5.46
C ILE A 26 -8.00 -19.69 4.19
N LEU A 27 -9.25 -19.20 4.15
CA LEU A 27 -9.76 -18.37 3.07
C LEU A 27 -8.93 -17.09 2.86
N PHE A 28 -8.59 -16.38 3.92
CA PHE A 28 -7.74 -15.19 3.82
C PHE A 28 -6.33 -15.56 3.35
N ARG A 29 -5.78 -16.71 3.75
CA ARG A 29 -4.47 -17.16 3.28
C ARG A 29 -4.48 -17.49 1.79
N ILE A 30 -5.54 -18.11 1.29
CA ILE A 30 -5.71 -18.42 -0.14
C ILE A 30 -5.90 -17.12 -0.93
N LEU A 31 -6.83 -16.26 -0.52
CA LEU A 31 -7.10 -14.99 -1.20
C LEU A 31 -5.90 -14.04 -1.16
N ALA A 32 -5.15 -14.04 -0.05
CA ALA A 32 -3.97 -13.22 0.07
C ALA A 32 -2.70 -13.88 -0.46
N PHE A 33 -2.75 -15.12 -0.94
CA PHE A 33 -1.56 -15.89 -1.27
C PHE A 33 -0.65 -15.14 -2.24
N SER A 34 -1.23 -14.62 -3.32
CA SER A 34 -0.52 -13.94 -4.41
C SER A 34 0.18 -12.64 -3.98
N TYR A 35 -0.23 -12.02 -2.86
CA TYR A 35 0.35 -10.78 -2.35
C TYR A 35 0.80 -10.86 -0.88
N SER A 36 0.80 -12.06 -0.29
CA SER A 36 1.07 -12.26 1.14
C SER A 36 2.48 -11.83 1.53
N GLY A 37 3.47 -12.14 0.69
CA GLY A 37 4.86 -11.71 0.84
C GLY A 37 5.00 -10.19 0.76
N ALA A 38 4.42 -9.56 -0.28
CA ALA A 38 4.43 -8.10 -0.43
C ALA A 38 3.72 -7.39 0.74
N LEU A 39 2.57 -7.93 1.19
CA LEU A 39 1.87 -7.40 2.36
C LEU A 39 2.75 -7.44 3.61
N HIS A 40 3.48 -8.53 3.83
CA HIS A 40 4.35 -8.65 4.99
C HIS A 40 5.58 -7.73 4.87
N HIS A 41 6.35 -7.84 3.79
CA HIS A 41 7.66 -7.20 3.66
C HIS A 41 7.60 -5.74 3.23
N HIS A 42 6.62 -5.34 2.43
CA HIS A 42 6.57 -3.98 1.87
C HIS A 42 5.59 -3.06 2.60
N THR A 43 4.67 -3.62 3.39
CA THR A 43 3.66 -2.83 4.12
C THR A 43 3.75 -3.04 5.63
N VAL A 44 3.51 -4.26 6.12
CA VAL A 44 3.38 -4.51 7.57
C VAL A 44 4.70 -4.32 8.31
N GLN A 45 5.77 -4.98 7.87
CA GLN A 45 7.07 -4.92 8.53
C GLN A 45 7.66 -3.49 8.52
N PRO A 46 7.63 -2.73 7.41
CA PRO A 46 8.03 -1.32 7.42
C PRO A 46 7.20 -0.44 8.37
N MET A 47 5.88 -0.62 8.41
CA MET A 47 5.01 0.12 9.34
C MET A 47 5.30 -0.22 10.81
N GLN A 48 5.62 -1.48 11.12
CA GLN A 48 6.08 -1.89 12.45
C GLN A 48 7.44 -1.30 12.80
N CYS A 49 8.35 -1.14 11.82
CA CYS A 49 9.62 -0.44 12.03
C CYS A 49 9.38 1.02 12.42
N ILE A 50 8.50 1.71 11.70
CA ILE A 50 8.06 3.09 12.03
C ILE A 50 7.45 3.14 13.44
N GLN A 51 6.61 2.17 13.82
CA GLN A 51 6.03 2.10 15.16
C GLN A 51 7.11 1.94 16.25
N ARG A 52 8.10 1.07 16.05
CA ARG A 52 9.17 0.86 17.04
C ARG A 52 10.02 2.13 17.21
N ASN A 53 10.25 2.83 16.12
CA ASN A 53 11.05 4.04 16.09
C ASN A 53 10.22 5.33 16.28
N GLN A 54 8.98 5.25 16.77
CA GLN A 54 8.09 6.41 16.81
C GLN A 54 8.50 7.52 17.80
N ASN A 55 9.47 7.26 18.68
CA ASN A 55 9.94 8.24 19.67
C ASN A 55 10.94 9.24 19.04
N TYR A 56 10.40 10.18 18.28
CA TYR A 56 11.19 11.23 17.63
C TYR A 56 11.83 12.22 18.61
N LEU A 57 11.39 12.27 19.87
CA LEU A 57 12.04 13.13 20.89
C LEU A 57 13.41 12.59 21.30
N SER A 58 13.61 11.27 21.24
CA SER A 58 14.91 10.65 21.54
C SER A 58 15.80 10.54 20.32
N ASP A 59 15.24 10.18 19.16
CA ASP A 59 16.03 9.92 17.95
C ASP A 59 15.24 10.24 16.67
N LYS A 60 15.29 11.51 16.25
CA LYS A 60 14.66 11.99 15.01
C LYS A 60 15.20 11.28 13.77
N ARG A 61 16.52 11.05 13.71
CA ARG A 61 17.19 10.52 12.51
C ARG A 61 16.69 9.12 12.19
N THR A 62 16.54 8.26 13.19
CA THR A 62 16.03 6.90 12.98
C THR A 62 14.56 6.90 12.52
N VAL A 63 13.74 7.85 12.98
CA VAL A 63 12.35 8.01 12.50
C VAL A 63 12.34 8.42 11.04
N ILE A 64 13.11 9.46 10.69
CA ILE A 64 13.21 10.00 9.33
C ILE A 64 13.70 8.91 8.37
N ALA A 65 14.75 8.17 8.75
CA ALA A 65 15.28 7.07 7.96
C ALA A 65 14.24 5.96 7.74
N SER A 66 13.45 5.63 8.76
CA SER A 66 12.37 4.62 8.65
C SER A 66 11.25 5.08 7.70
N LEU A 67 10.91 6.37 7.72
CA LEU A 67 9.91 6.98 6.84
C LEU A 67 10.40 7.09 5.39
N ALA A 68 11.66 7.51 5.18
CA ALA A 68 12.28 7.63 3.87
C ALA A 68 12.38 6.25 3.18
N ARG A 69 12.80 5.22 3.93
CA ARG A 69 12.83 3.84 3.43
C ARG A 69 11.44 3.34 3.02
N PHE A 70 10.40 3.65 3.81
CA PHE A 70 9.03 3.31 3.43
C PHE A 70 8.62 3.97 2.11
N ARG A 71 8.94 5.26 1.95
CA ARG A 71 8.67 6.01 0.73
C ARG A 71 9.36 5.40 -0.49
N GLU A 72 10.64 5.06 -0.36
CA GLU A 72 11.43 4.42 -1.41
C GLU A 72 10.78 3.12 -1.87
N THR A 73 10.52 2.19 -0.93
CA THR A 73 9.86 0.91 -1.26
C THR A 73 8.51 1.11 -1.97
N LYS A 74 7.69 2.07 -1.52
CA LYS A 74 6.40 2.34 -2.18
C LYS A 74 6.55 2.99 -3.56
N SER A 75 7.61 3.76 -3.79
CA SER A 75 7.88 4.34 -5.11
C SER A 75 8.30 3.27 -6.13
N GLU A 76 9.07 2.28 -5.71
CA GLU A 76 9.43 1.12 -6.55
C GLU A 76 8.20 0.27 -6.89
N GLU A 77 7.31 0.04 -5.91
CA GLU A 77 6.03 -0.66 -6.16
C GLU A 77 5.19 0.06 -7.22
N LEU A 78 5.14 1.39 -7.18
CA LEU A 78 4.40 2.20 -8.16
C LEU A 78 5.00 2.08 -9.57
N ALA A 79 6.34 2.10 -9.68
CA ALA A 79 7.02 1.91 -10.95
C ALA A 79 6.74 0.53 -11.54
N PHE A 80 6.83 -0.52 -10.72
CA PHE A 80 6.50 -1.89 -11.11
C PHE A 80 5.04 -2.04 -11.56
N ALA A 81 4.12 -1.43 -10.81
CA ALA A 81 2.69 -1.41 -11.15
C ALA A 81 2.43 -0.73 -12.51
N THR A 82 3.13 0.37 -12.79
CA THR A 82 3.00 1.10 -14.07
C THR A 82 3.46 0.25 -15.25
N ILE A 83 4.64 -0.38 -15.14
CA ILE A 83 5.18 -1.27 -16.18
C ILE A 83 4.25 -2.48 -16.39
N SER A 84 3.75 -3.07 -15.29
CA SER A 84 2.81 -4.19 -15.33
C SER A 84 1.49 -3.83 -16.03
N GLY A 85 0.92 -2.67 -15.70
CA GLY A 85 -0.29 -2.16 -16.35
C GLY A 85 -0.10 -1.96 -17.85
N ALA A 86 1.05 -1.43 -18.27
CA ALA A 86 1.39 -1.27 -19.68
C ALA A 86 1.50 -2.62 -20.42
N ALA A 87 2.10 -3.64 -19.79
CA ALA A 87 2.20 -4.98 -20.36
C ALA A 87 0.81 -5.63 -20.56
N ALA A 88 -0.11 -5.45 -19.61
CA ALA A 88 -1.47 -5.98 -19.71
C ALA A 88 -2.25 -5.34 -20.89
N ILE A 89 -2.06 -4.04 -21.15
CA ILE A 89 -2.64 -3.34 -22.30
C ILE A 89 -2.13 -3.94 -23.63
N GLY A 90 -0.84 -4.30 -23.69
CA GLY A 90 -0.22 -4.85 -24.90
C GLY A 90 -0.90 -6.11 -25.44
N VAL A 91 -1.44 -6.98 -24.59
CA VAL A 91 -2.11 -8.23 -25.03
C VAL A 91 -3.40 -7.97 -25.80
N PHE A 92 -4.11 -6.87 -25.52
CA PHE A 92 -5.31 -6.51 -26.27
C PHE A 92 -5.02 -6.08 -27.72
N SER A 93 -3.76 -5.83 -28.07
CA SER A 93 -3.35 -5.55 -29.46
C SER A 93 -3.20 -6.81 -30.33
N TRP A 94 -3.28 -8.02 -29.74
CA TRP A 94 -3.03 -9.24 -30.48
C TRP A 94 -4.23 -9.64 -31.34
N PRO A 95 -4.05 -9.83 -32.67
CA PRO A 95 -5.15 -10.17 -33.58
C PRO A 95 -5.72 -11.58 -33.32
N SER A 96 -4.94 -12.47 -32.71
CA SER A 96 -5.39 -13.83 -32.36
C SER A 96 -6.36 -13.89 -31.17
N THR A 97 -6.65 -12.77 -30.51
CA THR A 97 -7.54 -12.75 -29.34
C THR A 97 -9.00 -13.01 -29.70
N GLU A 98 -9.41 -12.75 -30.95
CA GLU A 98 -10.78 -12.95 -31.44
C GLU A 98 -11.26 -14.40 -31.32
N ARG A 99 -10.36 -15.38 -31.54
CA ARG A 99 -10.66 -16.81 -31.49
C ARG A 99 -10.56 -17.45 -30.10
N THR A 100 -10.26 -16.66 -29.07
CA THR A 100 -10.07 -17.17 -27.72
C THR A 100 -11.41 -17.47 -27.04
N ILE A 101 -11.44 -18.51 -26.20
CA ILE A 101 -12.59 -18.82 -25.33
C ILE A 101 -13.02 -17.59 -24.51
N PHE A 102 -14.32 -17.47 -24.26
CA PHE A 102 -14.90 -16.30 -23.62
C PHE A 102 -14.33 -16.03 -22.21
N ILE A 103 -14.09 -17.08 -21.42
CA ILE A 103 -13.55 -16.96 -20.07
C ILE A 103 -12.18 -16.28 -20.06
N ALA A 104 -11.31 -16.61 -21.02
CA ALA A 104 -9.99 -15.96 -21.13
C ALA A 104 -10.13 -14.46 -21.41
N LYS A 105 -11.06 -14.08 -22.30
CA LYS A 105 -11.38 -12.66 -22.58
C LYS A 105 -11.87 -11.96 -21.32
N MET A 106 -12.74 -12.59 -20.53
CA MET A 106 -13.20 -12.02 -19.25
C MET A 106 -12.06 -11.84 -18.25
N LEU A 107 -11.19 -12.84 -18.10
CA LEU A 107 -10.04 -12.76 -17.18
C LEU A 107 -9.07 -11.65 -17.57
N TRP A 108 -8.78 -11.48 -18.85
CA TRP A 108 -7.96 -10.35 -19.32
C TRP A 108 -8.63 -9.00 -19.08
N ASN A 109 -9.93 -8.86 -19.32
CA ASN A 109 -10.67 -7.63 -19.00
C ASN A 109 -10.63 -7.31 -17.50
N TRP A 110 -10.79 -8.32 -16.64
CA TRP A 110 -10.65 -8.16 -15.19
C TRP A 110 -9.23 -7.78 -14.78
N SER A 111 -8.21 -8.39 -15.40
CA SER A 111 -6.83 -7.99 -15.20
C SER A 111 -6.63 -6.52 -15.53
N LEU A 112 -7.05 -6.08 -16.72
CA LEU A 112 -6.92 -4.69 -17.14
C LEU A 112 -7.64 -3.74 -16.18
N PHE A 113 -8.87 -4.08 -15.81
CA PHE A 113 -9.67 -3.31 -14.87
C PHE A 113 -8.97 -3.15 -13.51
N LEU A 114 -8.50 -4.25 -12.92
CA LEU A 114 -7.78 -4.23 -11.65
C LEU A 114 -6.46 -3.47 -11.75
N SER A 115 -5.74 -3.57 -12.87
CA SER A 115 -4.54 -2.76 -13.14
C SER A 115 -4.84 -1.26 -13.15
N PHE A 116 -5.92 -0.84 -13.83
CA PHE A 116 -6.31 0.58 -13.81
C PHE A 116 -6.68 1.04 -12.41
N PHE A 117 -7.48 0.27 -11.68
CA PHE A 117 -7.83 0.63 -10.31
C PHE A 117 -6.64 0.59 -9.35
N ALA A 118 -5.65 -0.27 -9.58
CA ALA A 118 -4.40 -0.23 -8.84
C ALA A 118 -3.64 1.10 -9.07
N LEU A 119 -3.55 1.56 -10.33
CA LEU A 119 -2.92 2.84 -10.69
C LEU A 119 -3.71 4.05 -10.18
N ILE A 120 -5.04 4.03 -10.28
CA ILE A 120 -5.88 5.11 -9.73
C ILE A 120 -5.78 5.11 -8.20
N SER A 121 -5.80 3.95 -7.55
CA SER A 121 -5.65 3.85 -6.09
C SER A 121 -4.25 4.28 -5.63
N SER A 122 -3.22 4.07 -6.44
CA SER A 122 -1.87 4.54 -6.13
C SER A 122 -1.74 6.06 -6.25
N ALA A 123 -2.64 6.75 -6.97
CA ALA A 123 -2.69 8.22 -6.93
C ALA A 123 -2.93 8.75 -5.50
N HIS A 124 -3.64 8.01 -4.65
CA HIS A 124 -3.79 8.34 -3.23
C HIS A 124 -2.47 8.22 -2.44
N GLN A 125 -1.49 7.48 -2.96
CA GLN A 125 -0.12 7.45 -2.43
C GLN A 125 0.65 8.76 -2.72
N ARG A 126 0.03 9.80 -3.31
CA ARG A 126 0.59 11.16 -3.29
C ARG A 126 0.93 11.64 -1.88
N LEU A 127 0.29 11.07 -0.84
CA LEU A 127 0.68 11.22 0.56
C LEU A 127 2.16 10.90 0.84
N LEU A 128 2.80 10.04 0.04
CA LEU A 128 4.24 9.75 0.13
C LEU A 128 5.10 11.01 -0.04
N ARG A 129 4.60 12.05 -0.73
CA ARG A 129 5.31 13.34 -0.86
C ARG A 129 5.42 14.10 0.46
N LEU A 130 4.61 13.76 1.47
CA LEU A 130 4.70 14.33 2.81
C LEU A 130 5.82 13.66 3.63
N LEU A 131 6.32 12.50 3.19
CA LEU A 131 7.40 11.78 3.86
C LEU A 131 8.76 12.34 3.44
N PRO A 132 9.78 12.26 4.29
CA PRO A 132 11.15 12.61 3.93
C PRO A 132 11.61 11.83 2.69
N SER A 133 12.34 12.51 1.82
CA SER A 133 12.97 11.91 0.64
C SER A 133 14.30 11.24 1.02
N ASP A 134 15.02 11.83 1.97
CA ASP A 134 16.32 11.34 2.46
C ASP A 134 16.39 11.40 4.00
N GLN A 135 17.32 10.66 4.58
CA GLN A 135 17.62 10.63 6.00
C GLN A 135 18.20 11.94 6.52
N SER A 136 18.72 12.79 5.63
CA SER A 136 19.24 14.12 5.93
C SER A 136 18.18 15.22 5.94
N ASP A 137 16.94 14.93 5.58
CA ASP A 137 15.88 15.94 5.55
C ASP A 137 15.60 16.49 6.96
N ASP A 138 15.53 17.81 7.09
CA ASP A 138 15.23 18.46 8.37
C ASP A 138 13.72 18.61 8.53
N PHE A 139 13.14 17.78 9.42
CA PHE A 139 11.70 17.79 9.71
C PHE A 139 11.44 18.34 11.11
N SER A 140 10.47 19.25 11.20
CA SER A 140 9.99 19.73 12.49
C SER A 140 9.27 18.61 13.27
N ASP A 141 9.14 18.77 14.59
CA ASP A 141 8.39 17.82 15.42
C ASP A 141 6.93 17.67 14.97
N ALA A 142 6.34 18.76 14.46
CA ALA A 142 5.00 18.77 13.91
C ALA A 142 4.91 17.95 12.61
N ASP A 143 5.91 18.04 11.74
CA ASP A 143 5.96 17.28 10.49
C ASP A 143 6.15 15.79 10.74
N LEU A 144 7.00 15.43 11.70
CA LEU A 144 7.17 14.03 12.13
C LEU A 144 5.88 13.47 12.73
N ALA A 145 5.22 14.23 13.61
CA ALA A 145 3.93 13.84 14.17
C ALA A 145 2.87 13.62 13.08
N ARG A 146 2.85 14.49 12.06
CA ARG A 146 1.99 14.36 10.87
C ARG A 146 2.32 13.10 10.08
N CYS A 147 3.59 12.85 9.77
CA CYS A 147 4.02 11.64 9.06
C CYS A 147 3.61 10.37 9.80
N LEU A 148 3.87 10.31 11.11
CA LEU A 148 3.49 9.17 11.95
C LEU A 148 1.97 8.94 11.98
N SER A 149 1.17 10.00 11.89
CA SER A 149 -0.29 9.89 11.83
C SER A 149 -0.82 9.21 10.56
N LEU A 150 0.00 9.11 9.50
CA LEU A 150 -0.32 8.38 8.27
C LEU A 150 -0.13 6.86 8.42
N PHE A 151 0.46 6.38 9.51
CA PHE A 151 0.72 4.97 9.74
C PHE A 151 0.07 4.47 11.02
N LEU A 152 0.14 5.27 12.08
CA LEU A 152 -0.22 4.88 13.42
C LEU A 152 -1.64 5.35 13.79
N GLN A 153 -2.20 4.72 14.82
CA GLN A 153 -3.45 5.16 15.43
C GLN A 153 -3.26 6.53 16.10
N PRO A 154 -4.32 7.37 16.20
CA PRO A 154 -4.23 8.61 16.96
C PRO A 154 -3.83 8.32 18.42
N PRO A 155 -3.10 9.22 19.08
CA PRO A 155 -2.76 9.06 20.49
C PRO A 155 -4.05 9.01 21.31
N VAL A 156 -4.18 8.01 22.18
CA VAL A 156 -5.27 7.93 23.16
C VAL A 156 -4.91 8.88 24.31
N PRO A 157 -5.78 9.84 24.68
CA PRO A 157 -5.52 10.69 25.84
C PRO A 157 -5.41 9.82 27.09
N GLU A 158 -4.34 9.98 27.86
CA GLU A 158 -4.23 9.33 29.17
C GLU A 158 -5.33 9.84 30.10
N PRO A 159 -5.91 8.97 30.95
CA PRO A 159 -6.90 9.39 31.93
C PRO A 159 -6.30 10.44 32.89
N PRO A 160 -7.07 11.50 33.22
CA PRO A 160 -6.59 12.57 34.09
C PRO A 160 -6.30 12.00 35.49
N GLY A 161 -5.02 11.88 35.85
CA GLY A 161 -4.61 11.40 37.17
C GLY A 161 -3.21 10.78 37.25
N GLN A 162 -2.63 10.33 36.12
CA GLN A 162 -1.24 9.86 36.08
C GLN A 162 -0.30 11.00 35.66
N GLY A 163 0.07 11.83 36.63
CA GLY A 163 1.20 12.75 36.47
C GLY A 163 2.50 11.96 36.37
N GLY A 164 3.08 11.83 35.18
CA GLY A 164 4.38 11.17 35.07
C GLY A 164 4.92 10.98 33.66
N LYS A 165 5.64 12.00 33.18
CA LYS A 165 6.42 12.09 31.93
C LYS A 165 5.62 12.50 30.69
N LYS A 166 5.97 13.66 30.13
CA LYS A 166 5.66 14.08 28.74
C LYS A 166 6.36 13.15 27.74
N GLY A 167 6.03 11.86 27.76
CA GLY A 167 6.47 10.88 26.79
C GLY A 167 5.50 10.84 25.62
N VAL A 168 6.01 10.60 24.41
CA VAL A 168 5.14 10.29 23.26
C VAL A 168 4.38 9.00 23.59
N VAL A 169 3.05 9.09 23.70
CA VAL A 169 2.17 7.92 23.89
C VAL A 169 2.46 6.89 22.81
N HIS A 170 2.74 5.65 23.20
CA HIS A 170 3.02 4.56 22.25
C HIS A 170 1.77 4.29 21.39
N ARG A 171 1.86 4.53 20.08
CA ARG A 171 0.78 4.33 19.12
C ARG A 171 0.97 3.00 18.39
N GLU A 172 -0.12 2.29 18.16
CA GLU A 172 -0.12 1.06 17.37
C GLU A 172 -0.27 1.34 15.86
N VAL A 173 0.13 0.39 15.02
CA VAL A 173 -0.14 0.42 13.58
C VAL A 173 -1.66 0.42 13.31
N SER A 174 -2.10 1.35 12.47
CA SER A 174 -3.50 1.42 12.05
C SER A 174 -3.81 0.37 10.98
N ARG A 175 -4.65 -0.61 11.29
CA ARG A 175 -5.11 -1.65 10.32
C ARG A 175 -5.73 -1.04 9.06
N ARG A 176 -6.46 0.07 9.20
CA ARG A 176 -7.05 0.81 8.07
C ARG A 176 -5.97 1.41 7.16
N MET A 177 -4.85 1.85 7.74
CA MET A 177 -3.72 2.36 6.96
C MET A 177 -2.95 1.22 6.30
N VAL A 178 -2.82 0.06 6.94
CA VAL A 178 -2.25 -1.14 6.29
C VAL A 178 -3.05 -1.49 5.02
N TRP A 179 -4.38 -1.49 5.09
CA TRP A 179 -5.22 -1.72 3.92
C TRP A 179 -5.00 -0.66 2.83
N PHE A 180 -5.04 0.62 3.22
CA PHE A 180 -4.80 1.75 2.31
C PHE A 180 -3.45 1.62 1.57
N TRP A 181 -2.37 1.34 2.30
CA TRP A 181 -1.02 1.22 1.73
C TRP A 181 -0.79 -0.05 0.92
N GLN A 182 -1.54 -1.12 1.21
CA GLN A 182 -1.47 -2.39 0.48
C GLN A 182 -2.35 -2.41 -0.77
N CYS A 183 -3.43 -1.64 -0.79
CA CYS A 183 -4.50 -1.74 -1.77
C CYS A 183 -4.00 -1.76 -3.23
N PRO A 184 -3.12 -0.84 -3.68
CA PRO A 184 -2.61 -0.87 -5.05
C PRO A 184 -1.87 -2.18 -5.39
N THR A 185 -0.97 -2.63 -4.52
CA THR A 185 -0.19 -3.86 -4.70
C THR A 185 -1.07 -5.10 -4.71
N MET A 186 -2.11 -5.13 -3.86
CA MET A 186 -3.11 -6.20 -3.85
C MET A 186 -3.88 -6.26 -5.17
N LEU A 187 -4.42 -5.13 -5.65
CA LEU A 187 -5.16 -5.07 -6.92
C LEU A 187 -4.26 -5.46 -8.10
N MET A 188 -3.02 -4.99 -8.11
CA MET A 188 -2.04 -5.35 -9.15
C MET A 188 -1.68 -6.84 -9.13
N SER A 189 -1.54 -7.44 -7.94
CA SER A 189 -1.30 -8.88 -7.81
C SER A 189 -2.46 -9.70 -8.36
N PHE A 190 -3.71 -9.36 -8.03
CA PHE A 190 -4.88 -10.03 -8.61
C PHE A 190 -4.96 -9.84 -10.12
N SER A 191 -4.61 -8.67 -10.62
CA SER A 191 -4.52 -8.43 -12.06
C SER A 191 -3.60 -9.44 -12.74
N TRP A 192 -2.39 -9.65 -12.21
CA TRP A 192 -1.45 -10.63 -12.77
C TRP A 192 -1.97 -12.06 -12.71
N VAL A 193 -2.64 -12.46 -11.62
CA VAL A 193 -3.25 -13.78 -11.52
C VAL A 193 -4.30 -13.98 -12.62
N PHE A 194 -5.21 -13.03 -12.80
CA PHE A 194 -6.21 -13.11 -13.86
C PHE A 194 -5.58 -13.08 -15.26
N PHE A 195 -4.53 -12.28 -15.45
CA PHE A 195 -3.79 -12.22 -16.70
C PHE A 195 -3.19 -13.56 -17.09
N LEU A 196 -2.45 -14.19 -16.16
CA LEU A 196 -1.79 -15.48 -16.37
C LEU A 196 -2.80 -16.61 -16.57
N MET A 197 -3.91 -16.59 -15.83
CA MET A 197 -5.00 -17.55 -16.04
C MET A 197 -5.63 -17.38 -17.43
N GLY A 198 -5.91 -16.14 -17.85
CA GLY A 198 -6.42 -15.85 -19.20
C GLY A 198 -5.44 -16.29 -20.28
N TYR A 199 -4.15 -16.04 -20.09
CA TYR A 199 -3.09 -16.44 -21.00
C TYR A 199 -2.96 -17.97 -21.11
N THR A 200 -3.03 -18.67 -19.99
CA THR A 200 -3.01 -20.15 -19.96
C THR A 200 -4.20 -20.72 -20.72
N LEU A 201 -5.41 -20.19 -20.45
CA LEU A 201 -6.61 -20.60 -21.18
C LEU A 201 -6.53 -20.27 -22.67
N HIS A 202 -5.91 -19.16 -23.05
CA HIS A 202 -5.67 -18.82 -24.44
C HIS A 202 -4.77 -19.85 -25.14
N LEU A 203 -3.66 -20.25 -24.52
CA LEU A 203 -2.79 -21.31 -25.06
C LEU A 203 -3.50 -22.67 -25.17
N LEU A 204 -4.43 -22.94 -24.26
CA LEU A 204 -5.24 -24.15 -24.26
C LEU A 204 -6.48 -24.05 -25.16
N THR A 205 -6.71 -22.92 -25.84
CA THR A 205 -7.87 -22.75 -26.76
C THR A 205 -8.02 -23.91 -27.76
N PRO A 206 -6.96 -24.48 -28.37
CA PRO A 206 -7.10 -25.62 -29.29
C PRO A 206 -7.67 -26.90 -28.65
N VAL A 207 -7.67 -27.00 -27.33
CA VAL A 207 -8.17 -28.16 -26.55
C VAL A 207 -9.65 -27.99 -26.20
N PHE A 208 -10.17 -26.76 -26.23
CA PHE A 208 -11.54 -26.45 -25.85
C PHE A 208 -12.46 -26.33 -27.07
N ASP A 209 -13.70 -26.76 -26.90
CA ASP A 209 -14.71 -26.75 -27.95
C ASP A 209 -15.22 -25.32 -28.21
N VAL A 210 -15.56 -25.01 -29.47
CA VAL A 210 -15.91 -23.64 -29.93
C VAL A 210 -17.20 -23.12 -29.28
N SER A 211 -18.06 -24.02 -28.79
CA SER A 211 -19.31 -23.71 -28.09
C SER A 211 -19.12 -22.94 -26.77
N LEU A 212 -17.93 -22.97 -26.17
CA LEU A 212 -17.59 -22.21 -24.95
C LEU A 212 -17.34 -20.71 -25.22
N ALA A 213 -17.50 -20.25 -26.46
CA ALA A 213 -17.40 -18.84 -26.83
C ALA A 213 -18.72 -18.06 -26.67
N GLU A 214 -19.86 -18.72 -26.43
CA GLU A 214 -21.16 -18.04 -26.32
C GLU A 214 -21.34 -17.27 -25.01
N LEU A 215 -21.88 -16.04 -25.11
CA LEU A 215 -22.08 -15.12 -23.98
C LEU A 215 -23.31 -15.54 -23.15
N THR A 216 -23.11 -15.79 -21.86
CA THR A 216 -24.20 -15.92 -20.89
C THR A 216 -24.42 -14.60 -20.12
N THR A 217 -25.58 -14.42 -19.48
CA THR A 217 -25.93 -13.20 -18.71
C THR A 217 -25.16 -13.09 -17.38
N VAL A 218 -24.73 -14.22 -16.81
CA VAL A 218 -24.02 -14.31 -15.53
C VAL A 218 -22.71 -13.48 -15.48
N PRO A 219 -21.82 -13.54 -16.49
CA PRO A 219 -20.63 -12.70 -16.58
C PRO A 219 -20.86 -11.19 -16.45
N ALA A 220 -21.97 -10.69 -17.00
CA ALA A 220 -22.30 -9.27 -16.93
C ALA A 220 -22.60 -8.86 -15.47
N ILE A 221 -23.36 -9.68 -14.75
CA ILE A 221 -23.67 -9.46 -13.33
C ILE A 221 -22.38 -9.50 -12.49
N VAL A 222 -21.54 -10.51 -12.69
CA VAL A 222 -20.25 -10.63 -11.97
C VAL A 222 -19.37 -9.41 -12.22
N THR A 223 -19.30 -8.94 -13.47
CA THR A 223 -18.57 -7.73 -13.87
C THR A 223 -19.08 -6.51 -13.12
N VAL A 224 -20.39 -6.24 -13.16
CA VAL A 224 -20.98 -5.08 -12.48
C VAL A 224 -20.78 -5.15 -10.97
N CYS A 225 -20.97 -6.32 -10.35
CA CYS A 225 -20.77 -6.50 -8.91
C CYS A 225 -19.32 -6.24 -8.50
N GLY A 226 -18.32 -6.80 -9.21
CA GLY A 226 -16.93 -6.55 -8.85
C GLY A 226 -16.50 -5.11 -9.15
N CYS A 227 -17.02 -4.47 -10.21
CA CYS A 227 -16.84 -3.03 -10.44
C CYS A 227 -17.34 -2.21 -9.24
N ALA A 228 -18.53 -2.51 -8.74
CA ALA A 228 -19.09 -1.84 -7.57
C ALA A 228 -18.22 -2.02 -6.31
N VAL A 229 -17.68 -3.21 -6.08
CA VAL A 229 -16.78 -3.50 -4.95
C VAL A 229 -15.49 -2.68 -5.05
N VAL A 230 -14.88 -2.63 -6.24
CA VAL A 230 -13.63 -1.88 -6.45
C VAL A 230 -13.86 -0.38 -6.32
N VAL A 231 -14.98 0.15 -6.83
CA VAL A 231 -15.37 1.56 -6.66
C VAL A 231 -15.63 1.89 -5.19
N ALA A 232 -16.34 1.04 -4.45
CA ALA A 232 -16.56 1.22 -3.01
C ALA A 232 -15.24 1.25 -2.24
N ASN A 233 -14.29 0.36 -2.59
CA ASN A 233 -12.95 0.36 -2.01
C ASN A 233 -12.16 1.64 -2.34
N PHE A 234 -12.31 2.18 -3.55
CA PHE A 234 -11.72 3.46 -3.92
C PHE A 234 -12.26 4.62 -3.06
N PHE A 235 -13.58 4.73 -2.90
CA PHE A 235 -14.21 5.73 -2.03
C PHE A 235 -13.74 5.60 -0.58
N PHE A 236 -13.68 4.37 -0.07
CA PHE A 236 -13.15 4.11 1.27
C PHE A 236 -11.71 4.63 1.45
N CYS A 237 -10.83 4.36 0.47
CA CYS A 237 -9.45 4.84 0.52
C CYS A 237 -9.35 6.37 0.41
N ALA A 238 -10.17 6.99 -0.45
CA ALA A 238 -10.24 8.43 -0.62
C ALA A 238 -10.69 9.13 0.68
N GLU A 239 -11.76 8.61 1.30
CA GLU A 239 -12.27 9.13 2.56
C GLU A 239 -11.25 8.99 3.71
N LEU A 240 -10.56 7.85 3.79
CA LEU A 240 -9.50 7.66 4.78
C LEU A 240 -8.36 8.67 4.60
N CYS A 241 -7.93 8.89 3.36
CA CYS A 241 -6.92 9.88 3.01
C CYS A 241 -7.34 11.29 3.47
N GLN A 242 -8.54 11.73 3.08
CA GLN A 242 -9.08 13.03 3.46
C GLN A 242 -9.17 13.19 4.99
N ARG A 243 -9.76 12.22 5.70
CA ARG A 243 -9.89 12.26 7.16
C ARG A 243 -8.53 12.35 7.86
N ARG A 244 -7.50 11.67 7.34
CA ARG A 244 -6.14 11.70 7.91
C ARG A 244 -5.45 13.04 7.70
N ILE A 245 -5.55 13.59 6.48
CA ILE A 245 -5.01 14.93 6.18
C ILE A 245 -5.71 15.98 7.07
N SER A 246 -7.05 15.98 7.12
CA SER A 246 -7.80 16.98 7.91
C SER A 246 -7.47 16.91 9.41
N LYS A 247 -7.29 15.71 9.98
CA LYS A 247 -6.89 15.57 11.38
C LYS A 247 -5.45 16.06 11.62
N ALA A 248 -4.54 15.79 10.69
CA ALA A 248 -3.18 16.29 10.78
C ALA A 248 -3.09 17.82 10.63
N SER A 249 -4.01 18.44 9.88
CA SER A 249 -4.14 19.89 9.80
C SER A 249 -4.75 20.50 11.06
N ARG A 250 -5.75 19.87 11.69
CA ARG A 250 -6.37 20.43 12.91
C ARG A 250 -5.47 20.37 14.15
N GLY A 251 -4.64 19.34 14.28
CA GLY A 251 -3.64 19.28 15.36
C GLY A 251 -2.59 20.40 15.32
N PHE A 252 -2.47 21.11 14.18
CA PHE A 252 -1.59 22.27 14.01
C PHE A 252 -2.21 23.56 14.55
N ASP A 253 -3.52 23.76 14.38
CA ASP A 253 -4.21 24.96 14.87
C ASP A 253 -4.27 25.01 16.40
N GLU A 254 -4.35 23.86 17.07
CA GLU A 254 -4.35 23.76 18.54
C GLU A 254 -2.94 23.85 19.16
N ALA A 255 -1.88 23.50 18.42
CA ALA A 255 -0.50 23.53 18.91
C ALA A 255 0.20 24.88 18.74
N THR A 256 -0.40 25.82 18.01
CA THR A 256 0.15 27.16 17.82
C THR A 256 -0.31 28.06 18.98
N PRO A 257 0.59 28.55 19.86
CA PRO A 257 0.20 29.46 20.92
C PRO A 257 -0.35 30.74 20.28
N ARG A 258 -1.58 31.12 20.62
CA ARG A 258 -2.10 32.45 20.27
C ARG A 258 -1.11 33.47 20.83
N ARG A 259 -0.42 34.21 19.94
CA ARG A 259 0.35 35.38 20.36
C ARG A 259 -0.58 36.29 21.15
N PRO A 260 -0.22 36.73 22.35
CA PRO A 260 -0.96 37.80 23.00
C PRO A 260 -0.86 39.02 22.09
N THR A 261 -2.01 39.53 21.67
CA THR A 261 -2.15 40.86 21.11
C THR A 261 -1.69 41.84 22.18
N VAL A 262 -0.57 42.51 21.91
CA VAL A 262 -0.16 43.74 22.61
C VAL A 262 -0.97 44.89 22.06
#